data_AF-A0A4Y4KH76-F1
#
_entry.id   AF-A0A4Y4KH76-F1
#
_cell.length_a   1.000
_cell.length_b   1.000
_cell.length_c   1.000
_cell.angle_alpha   90.00
_cell.angle_beta   90.00
_cell.angle_gamma   90.00
#
_symmetry.space_group_name_H-M   'P 1'
#
loop_
_entity.id
_entity.type
_entity.pdbx_description
1 polymer ?
#
loop_
_entity_poly.entity_id
_entity_poly.type
_entity_poly.pdbx_seq_one_letter_code
_entity_poly.pdbx_strand_id
1 'polypeptide(L)'
;MRHVDPAILARNADSGSPALPWKTAEQGAATFVLFAVSPHTQGVTGQYFEDCQEAELLHPDNLHGGVADYALDGAGAARLWALSMKAATRS
;
A
#
# COMPACT_ATOMS: atom_id res chain seq x y z
N MET A 1 1.90 12.30 -11.28
CA MET A 1 1.29 13.20 -10.28
C MET A 1 0.69 14.47 -10.91
N ARG A 2 -0.13 14.35 -11.96
CA ARG A 2 -0.75 15.52 -12.61
C ARG A 2 -2.04 16.04 -11.92
N HIS A 3 -2.56 15.29 -10.94
CA HIS A 3 -3.86 15.55 -10.32
C HIS A 3 -3.83 15.49 -8.78
N VAL A 4 -2.66 15.70 -8.16
CA VAL A 4 -2.61 15.82 -6.69
C VAL A 4 -3.09 17.21 -6.30
N ASP A 5 -4.09 17.26 -5.43
CA ASP A 5 -4.64 18.50 -4.91
C ASP A 5 -3.53 19.30 -4.15
N PRO A 6 -3.30 20.58 -4.49
CA PRO A 6 -2.37 21.43 -3.77
C PRO A 6 -2.59 21.50 -2.25
N ALA A 7 -3.82 21.28 -1.77
CA ALA A 7 -4.13 21.22 -0.35
C ALA A 7 -3.47 20.01 0.36
N ILE A 8 -3.26 18.90 -0.36
CA ILE A 8 -2.50 17.75 0.16
C ILE A 8 -1.01 18.09 0.27
N LEU A 9 -0.48 18.93 -0.63
CA LEU A 9 0.91 19.39 -0.57
C LEU A 9 1.16 20.29 0.66
N ALA A 10 0.23 21.18 0.97
CA ALA A 10 0.32 22.08 2.12
C ALA A 10 0.29 21.33 3.45
N ARG A 11 -0.54 20.28 3.56
CA ARG A 11 -0.68 19.46 4.77
C ARG A 11 0.61 18.76 5.22
N ASN A 12 1.49 18.42 4.29
CA ASN A 12 2.79 17.79 4.59
C ASN A 12 3.83 18.80 5.09
N ALA A 13 3.67 20.09 4.81
CA ALA A 13 4.56 21.14 5.31
C ALA A 13 4.21 21.54 6.76
N ASP A 14 2.93 21.47 7.13
CA ASP A 14 2.43 21.90 8.44
C ASP A 14 2.58 20.83 9.55
N SER A 15 2.94 19.58 9.20
CA SER A 15 2.97 18.45 10.14
C SER A 15 4.24 18.36 11.00
N GLY A 16 5.25 19.22 10.76
CA GLY A 16 6.52 19.17 11.48
C GLY A 16 7.41 17.95 11.16
N SER A 17 6.91 17.00 10.36
CA SER A 17 7.70 15.92 9.78
C SER A 17 8.58 16.48 8.65
N PRO A 18 9.82 15.96 8.46
CA PRO A 18 10.59 16.31 7.26
C PRO A 18 9.72 16.01 6.04
N ALA A 19 9.61 16.98 5.12
CA ALA A 19 8.89 16.77 3.88
C ALA A 19 9.53 15.56 3.17
N LEU A 20 8.88 14.40 3.22
CA LEU A 20 9.33 13.24 2.48
C LEU A 20 9.20 13.62 0.99
N PRO A 21 10.31 13.59 0.22
CA PRO A 21 10.24 13.92 -1.19
C PRO A 21 9.27 12.94 -1.84
N TRP A 22 8.39 13.46 -2.67
CA TRP A 22 7.49 12.62 -3.46
C TRP A 22 8.30 11.64 -4.29
N LYS A 23 7.87 10.37 -4.29
CA LYS A 23 8.47 9.32 -5.12
C LYS A 23 8.40 9.71 -6.59
N THR A 24 9.47 9.44 -7.34
CA THR A 24 9.40 9.46 -8.81
C THR A 24 8.50 8.34 -9.33
N ALA A 25 8.14 8.37 -10.61
CA ALA A 25 7.34 7.31 -11.22
C ALA A 25 8.07 5.95 -11.13
N GLU A 26 9.38 5.95 -11.35
CA GLU A 26 10.24 4.78 -11.28
C GLU A 26 10.29 4.23 -9.84
N GLN A 27 10.43 5.10 -8.84
CA GLN A 27 10.40 4.70 -7.43
C GLN A 27 9.03 4.14 -7.02
N GLY A 28 7.94 4.72 -7.52
CA GLY A 28 6.59 4.21 -7.27
C GLY A 28 6.32 2.84 -7.91
N ALA A 29 6.97 2.54 -9.03
CA ALA A 29 6.84 1.26 -9.73
C ALA A 29 7.82 0.18 -9.22
N ALA A 30 8.83 0.53 -8.41
CA ALA A 30 9.95 -0.35 -8.08
C ALA A 30 9.51 -1.69 -7.49
N THR A 31 8.61 -1.70 -6.50
CA THR A 31 8.10 -2.94 -5.88
C THR A 31 7.37 -3.81 -6.91
N PHE A 32 6.58 -3.20 -7.80
CA PHE A 32 5.89 -3.94 -8.86
C PHE A 32 6.89 -4.56 -9.84
N VAL A 33 7.89 -3.79 -10.28
CA VAL A 33 8.94 -4.28 -11.18
C VAL A 33 9.71 -5.42 -10.54
N LEU A 34 10.05 -5.33 -9.25
CA LEU A 34 10.71 -6.42 -8.51
C LEU A 34 9.93 -7.73 -8.67
N PHE A 35 8.62 -7.73 -8.39
CA PHE A 35 7.79 -8.94 -8.53
C PHE A 35 7.62 -9.40 -9.98
N ALA A 36 7.57 -8.46 -10.93
CA ALA A 36 7.37 -8.79 -12.33
C ALA A 36 8.58 -9.48 -12.98
N VAL A 37 9.81 -9.17 -12.53
CA VAL A 37 11.03 -9.58 -13.25
C VAL A 37 12.08 -10.30 -12.41
N SER A 38 12.04 -10.22 -11.08
CA SER A 38 13.09 -10.79 -10.22
C SER A 38 12.89 -12.29 -9.96
N PRO A 39 13.92 -13.13 -10.15
CA PRO A 39 13.87 -14.52 -9.70
C PRO A 39 13.67 -14.67 -8.19
N HIS A 40 14.08 -13.67 -7.39
CA HIS A 40 14.02 -13.73 -5.93
C HIS A 40 12.59 -13.71 -5.37
N THR A 41 11.61 -13.26 -6.16
CA THR A 41 10.19 -13.23 -5.80
C THR A 41 9.39 -14.37 -6.43
N GLN A 42 10.05 -15.31 -7.11
CA GLN A 42 9.36 -16.45 -7.71
C GLN A 42 8.67 -17.30 -6.63
N GLY A 43 7.38 -17.53 -6.81
CA GLY A 43 6.56 -18.33 -5.87
C GLY A 43 6.11 -17.59 -4.61
N VAL A 44 6.50 -16.32 -4.42
CA VAL A 44 6.01 -15.50 -3.30
C VAL A 44 4.55 -15.14 -3.55
N THR A 45 3.67 -15.49 -2.61
CA THR A 45 2.23 -15.18 -2.66
C THR A 45 1.71 -14.81 -1.28
N GLY A 46 0.60 -14.06 -1.23
CA GLY A 46 -0.12 -13.76 0.02
C GLY A 46 0.53 -12.74 0.97
N GLN A 47 1.77 -12.32 0.72
CA GLN A 47 2.49 -11.33 1.52
C GLN A 47 2.33 -9.92 0.94
N TYR A 48 2.33 -8.91 1.81
CA TYR A 48 2.31 -7.50 1.42
C TYR A 48 3.74 -6.95 1.39
N PHE A 49 4.08 -6.19 0.35
CA PHE A 49 5.40 -5.63 0.15
C PHE A 49 5.30 -4.13 -0.09
N GLU A 50 6.21 -3.39 0.54
CA GLU A 50 6.42 -1.95 0.33
C GLU A 50 7.93 -1.68 0.23
N ASP A 51 8.32 -0.69 -0.55
CA ASP A 51 9.74 -0.32 -0.73
C ASP A 51 10.68 -1.50 -1.04
N CYS A 52 10.21 -2.40 -1.91
CA CYS A 52 10.92 -3.62 -2.32
C CYS A 52 11.23 -4.61 -1.18
N GLN A 53 10.56 -4.51 -0.03
CA GLN A 53 10.70 -5.40 1.12
C GLN A 53 9.33 -5.92 1.57
N GLU A 54 9.31 -7.06 2.27
CA GLU A 54 8.11 -7.53 2.95
C GLU A 54 7.75 -6.51 4.05
N ALA A 55 6.50 -6.10 4.09
CA ALA A 55 6.04 -5.10 5.03
C ALA A 55 5.93 -5.69 6.44
N GLU A 56 6.46 -4.98 7.43
CA GLU A 56 6.23 -5.29 8.83
C GLU A 56 4.80 -4.91 9.25
N LEU A 57 4.37 -5.33 10.45
CA LEU A 57 3.13 -4.80 11.03
C LEU A 57 3.24 -3.29 11.21
N LEU A 58 2.17 -2.58 10.88
CA LEU A 58 2.09 -1.15 11.08
C LEU A 58 2.36 -0.82 12.54
N HIS A 59 3.36 0.04 12.77
CA HIS A 59 3.72 0.49 14.10
C HIS A 59 2.87 1.71 14.49
N PRO A 60 2.28 1.78 15.70
CA PRO A 60 1.43 2.89 16.10
C PRO A 60 2.08 4.27 15.97
N ASP A 61 3.39 4.35 16.21
CA ASP A 61 4.19 5.58 16.11
C ASP A 61 4.74 5.86 14.70
N ASN A 62 4.56 4.95 13.73
CA ASN A 62 5.00 5.12 12.35
C ASN A 62 3.90 4.70 11.38
N LEU A 63 3.03 5.65 11.04
CA LEU A 63 1.90 5.45 10.13
C LEU A 63 2.27 5.58 8.65
N HIS A 64 3.57 5.68 8.32
CA HIS A 64 4.03 5.86 6.94
C HIS A 64 4.27 4.56 6.18
N GLY A 65 4.17 3.41 6.86
CA GLY A 65 4.35 2.09 6.28
C GLY A 65 3.82 0.98 7.18
N GLY A 66 3.85 -0.24 6.65
CA GLY A 66 3.46 -1.47 7.32
C GLY A 66 2.02 -1.91 7.03
N VAL A 67 1.76 -3.17 7.34
CA VAL A 67 0.44 -3.79 7.19
C VAL A 67 -0.36 -3.62 8.48
N ALA A 68 -1.57 -3.05 8.38
CA ALA A 68 -2.47 -2.97 9.52
C ALA A 68 -2.90 -4.38 9.98
N ASP A 69 -3.02 -4.57 11.29
CA ASP A 69 -3.37 -5.86 11.91
C ASP A 69 -4.67 -6.45 11.32
N TYR A 70 -5.71 -5.63 11.18
CA TYR A 70 -6.99 -6.04 10.63
C TYR A 70 -6.91 -6.45 9.15
N ALA A 71 -5.90 -6.00 8.40
CA ALA A 71 -5.73 -6.36 7.00
C ALA A 71 -5.33 -7.83 6.85
N LEU A 72 -4.83 -8.45 7.92
CA LEU A 72 -4.49 -9.87 7.99
C LEU A 72 -5.68 -10.74 8.47
N ASP A 73 -6.85 -10.17 8.80
CA ASP A 73 -8.06 -10.92 9.16
C ASP A 73 -8.66 -11.63 7.93
N GLY A 74 -8.28 -12.90 7.75
CA GLY A 74 -8.81 -13.73 6.67
C GLY A 74 -10.34 -13.93 6.72
N ALA A 75 -10.94 -13.93 7.91
CA ALA A 75 -12.39 -14.03 8.03
C ALA A 75 -13.06 -12.72 7.60
N GLY A 76 -12.45 -11.58 7.95
CA GLY A 76 -12.82 -10.25 7.45
C GLY A 76 -12.76 -10.15 5.94
N ALA A 77 -11.65 -10.61 5.35
CA ALA A 77 -11.48 -10.66 3.90
C ALA A 77 -12.57 -11.51 3.22
N ALA A 78 -12.91 -12.67 3.77
CA ALA A 78 -13.98 -13.52 3.23
C ALA A 78 -15.37 -12.85 3.32
N ARG A 79 -15.67 -12.17 4.43
CA ARG A 79 -16.93 -11.40 4.58
C ARG A 79 -17.00 -10.27 3.54
N LEU A 80 -15.91 -9.53 3.37
CA LEU A 80 -15.82 -8.44 2.40
C LEU A 80 -16.02 -8.96 0.97
N TRP A 81 -15.37 -10.07 0.61
CA TRP A 81 -15.54 -10.71 -0.70
C TRP A 81 -17.00 -11.06 -0.99
N ALA A 82 -17.69 -11.71 -0.05
CA ALA A 82 -19.09 -12.09 -0.21
C ALA A 82 -20.02 -10.87 -0.41
N LEU A 83 -19.74 -9.76 0.27
CA LEU A 83 -20.47 -8.51 0.09
C LEU A 83 -20.20 -7.89 -1.29
N SER A 84 -18.93 -7.83 -1.71
CA SER A 84 -18.52 -7.29 -3.01
C SER A 84 -19.15 -8.07 -4.17
N MET A 85 -19.18 -9.40 -4.09
CA MET A 85 -19.86 -10.24 -5.08
C MET A 85 -21.36 -9.91 -5.19
N LYS A 86 -22.05 -9.75 -4.06
CA LYS A 86 -23.47 -9.35 -4.05
C LYS A 86 -23.70 -7.97 -4.66
N ALA A 87 -22.76 -7.04 -4.45
CA ALA A 87 -22.84 -5.70 -5.04
C ALA A 87 -22.57 -5.73 -6.55
N ALA A 88 -21.55 -6.46 -7.01
CA ALA A 88 -21.17 -6.53 -8.42
C ALA A 88 -22.24 -7.22 -9.29
N THR A 89 -22.95 -8.22 -8.76
CA THR A 89 -24.01 -8.94 -9.49
C THR A 89 -25.36 -8.20 -9.51
N ARG A 90 -25.50 -7.05 -8.81
CA ARG A 90 -26.68 -6.17 -8.87
C ARG A 90 -26.56 -5.07 -9.94
N SER A 91 -25.92 -5.38 -11.08
CA SER A 91 -25.80 -4.49 -12.23
C SER A 91 -26.79 -4.87 -13.33
#